data_AF-A0A926FFU7-F1
#
_entry.id   AF-A0A926FFU7-F1
#
_cell.length_a   1.000
_cell.length_b   1.000
_cell.length_c   1.000
_cell.angle_alpha   90.00
_cell.angle_beta   90.00
_cell.angle_gamma   90.00
#
_symmetry.space_group_name_H-M   'P 1'
#
loop_
_entity.id
_entity.type
_entity.pdbx_description
1 polymer ?
#
loop_
_entity_poly.entity_id
_entity_poly.type
_entity_poly.pdbx_seq_one_letter_code
_entity_poly.pdbx_strand_id
1 'polypeptide(L)'
;MSLLFPTALAAWLLLAPPGASPPPEPEPAETGEARKLFQANLDAIRRRDRAAYLACYLDSETLARTGPGGIALGFGELAKSAGENWPDTFDASDLQLVPVKPGFVYGTYRYRVRYGAEEQAGLSERLFVSTLKGWKIAMTSAFQAPPGTPPPPRALVGGTLVDGTGAPPVPGATVVIRAGKILCAGKNCEVPAGVTVVDTRGSWITPGLVDAHVHFSQTGWADGRPDAFDVRDRYPY
;
A
#
# COMPACT_ATOMS: atom_id res chain seq x y z
N MET A 1 26.01 56.36 -41.48
CA MET A 1 25.76 56.72 -40.07
C MET A 1 26.14 55.51 -39.23
N SER A 2 27.27 55.60 -38.54
CA SER A 2 27.79 54.58 -37.62
C SER A 2 26.88 54.39 -36.40
N LEU A 3 27.00 53.24 -35.71
CA LEU A 3 26.99 53.01 -34.24
C LEU A 3 26.79 51.48 -34.02
N LEU A 4 27.85 50.73 -33.69
CA LEU A 4 28.24 50.22 -32.35
C LEU A 4 27.61 48.85 -31.96
N PHE A 5 28.51 47.87 -31.74
CA PHE A 5 28.39 46.55 -31.08
C PHE A 5 27.82 46.64 -29.63
N PRO A 6 27.36 45.57 -28.91
CA PRO A 6 28.15 44.34 -28.72
C PRO A 6 27.47 42.98 -28.35
N THR A 7 28.27 41.92 -28.51
CA THR A 7 28.49 40.74 -27.63
C THR A 7 27.35 39.81 -27.18
N ALA A 8 27.38 38.61 -27.76
CA ALA A 8 27.51 37.31 -27.11
C ALA A 8 26.68 37.00 -25.84
N LEU A 9 25.66 36.15 -26.00
CA LEU A 9 25.18 35.25 -24.96
C LEU A 9 25.43 33.81 -25.42
N ALA A 10 26.59 33.27 -25.07
CA ALA A 10 26.88 31.85 -25.22
C ALA A 10 26.21 31.10 -24.06
N ALA A 11 25.04 30.51 -24.31
CA ALA A 11 24.42 29.59 -23.37
C ALA A 11 25.12 28.23 -23.48
N TRP A 12 25.73 27.81 -22.38
CA TRP A 12 26.39 26.52 -22.23
C TRP A 12 25.34 25.39 -22.34
N LEU A 13 25.34 24.66 -23.45
CA LEU A 13 24.73 23.34 -23.50
C LEU A 13 25.67 22.35 -22.82
N LEU A 14 25.39 22.03 -21.55
CA LEU A 14 25.91 20.82 -20.93
C LEU A 14 25.16 19.63 -21.55
N LEU A 15 25.85 18.89 -22.41
CA LEU A 15 25.46 17.55 -22.84
C LEU A 15 25.41 16.63 -21.62
N ALA A 16 24.21 16.37 -21.09
CA ALA A 16 24.00 15.29 -20.14
C ALA A 16 24.27 13.95 -20.85
N PRO A 17 24.95 12.97 -20.21
CA PRO A 17 25.17 11.66 -20.80
C PRO A 17 23.81 10.97 -21.07
N PRO A 18 23.67 10.26 -22.21
CA PRO A 18 22.45 9.51 -22.50
C PRO A 18 22.30 8.39 -21.47
N GLY A 19 21.23 8.42 -20.67
CA GLY A 19 20.86 7.33 -19.76
C GLY A 19 20.58 7.71 -18.31
N ALA A 20 20.84 8.96 -17.89
CA ALA A 20 20.39 9.43 -16.60
C ALA A 20 19.01 10.09 -16.74
N SER A 21 17.95 9.41 -16.28
CA SER A 21 16.67 10.07 -16.05
C SER A 21 16.91 11.26 -15.10
N PRO A 22 16.33 12.44 -15.37
CA PRO A 22 16.43 13.55 -14.42
C PRO A 22 15.92 13.08 -13.05
N PRO A 23 16.50 13.60 -11.94
CA PRO A 23 15.99 13.29 -10.62
C PRO A 23 14.49 13.59 -10.58
N PRO A 24 13.68 12.74 -9.93
CA PRO A 24 12.24 12.96 -9.87
C PRO A 24 11.98 14.36 -9.31
N GLU A 25 11.11 15.12 -9.99
CA GLU A 25 10.70 16.43 -9.51
C GLU A 25 10.13 16.30 -8.10
N PRO A 26 10.35 17.30 -7.22
CA PRO A 26 9.80 17.27 -5.87
C PRO A 26 8.29 17.13 -5.94
N GLU A 27 7.75 16.15 -5.21
CA GLU A 27 6.31 15.90 -5.15
C GLU A 27 5.58 17.18 -4.72
N PRO A 28 4.49 17.60 -5.39
CA PRO A 28 3.72 18.77 -4.98
C PRO A 28 3.28 18.66 -3.52
N ALA A 29 3.37 19.75 -2.75
CA ALA A 29 3.11 19.74 -1.31
C ALA A 29 1.73 19.15 -0.95
N GLU A 30 0.70 19.46 -1.74
CA GLU A 30 -0.66 18.92 -1.55
C GLU A 30 -0.73 17.40 -1.74
N THR A 31 -0.02 16.87 -2.74
CA THR A 31 0.11 15.43 -3.00
C THR A 31 0.82 14.74 -1.84
N GLY A 32 1.86 15.37 -1.27
CA GLY A 32 2.56 14.89 -0.07
C GLY A 32 1.63 14.81 1.16
N GLU A 33 0.78 15.80 1.38
CA GLU A 33 -0.20 15.78 2.48
C GLU A 33 -1.30 14.73 2.28
N ALA A 34 -1.82 14.59 1.06
CA ALA A 34 -2.76 13.52 0.72
C ALA A 34 -2.15 12.13 0.95
N ARG A 35 -0.88 11.93 0.59
CA ARG A 35 -0.13 10.69 0.85
C ARG A 35 0.02 10.40 2.35
N LYS A 36 0.35 11.41 3.16
CA LYS A 36 0.43 11.26 4.63
C LYS A 36 -0.92 10.82 5.23
N LEU A 37 -2.01 11.47 4.81
CA LEU A 37 -3.36 11.10 5.25
C LEU A 37 -3.74 9.68 4.80
N PHE A 38 -3.40 9.31 3.57
CA PHE A 38 -3.59 7.95 3.07
C PHE A 38 -2.87 6.92 3.97
N GLN A 39 -1.59 7.15 4.27
CA GLN A 39 -0.81 6.28 5.14
C GLN A 39 -1.39 6.21 6.55
N ALA A 40 -1.78 7.34 7.14
CA ALA A 40 -2.41 7.37 8.46
C ALA A 40 -3.70 6.54 8.51
N ASN A 41 -4.51 6.59 7.44
CA ASN A 41 -5.71 5.77 7.32
C ASN A 41 -5.38 4.26 7.23
N LEU A 42 -4.38 3.87 6.43
CA LEU A 42 -3.94 2.47 6.36
C LEU A 42 -3.45 1.96 7.72
N ASP A 43 -2.69 2.79 8.42
CA ASP A 43 -2.14 2.43 9.72
C ASP A 43 -3.23 2.30 10.79
N ALA A 44 -4.30 3.12 10.71
CA ALA A 44 -5.47 2.95 11.55
C ALA A 44 -6.19 1.62 11.30
N ILE A 45 -6.33 1.20 10.03
CA ILE A 45 -6.90 -0.12 9.68
C ILE A 45 -6.04 -1.24 10.27
N ARG A 46 -4.72 -1.19 10.07
CA ARG A 46 -3.77 -2.21 10.56
C ARG A 46 -3.78 -2.35 12.07
N ARG A 47 -3.90 -1.22 12.79
CA ARG A 47 -4.01 -1.19 14.25
C ARG A 47 -5.42 -1.45 14.78
N ARG A 48 -6.42 -1.61 13.91
CA ARG A 48 -7.84 -1.70 14.27
C ARG A 48 -8.30 -0.51 15.13
N ASP A 49 -7.70 0.65 14.90
CA ASP A 49 -7.95 1.88 15.65
C ASP A 49 -9.09 2.66 15.02
N ARG A 50 -10.29 2.46 15.58
CA ARG A 50 -11.52 3.11 15.11
C ARG A 50 -11.44 4.64 15.15
N ALA A 51 -10.85 5.21 16.19
CA ALA A 51 -10.81 6.66 16.36
C ALA A 51 -9.88 7.30 15.32
N ALA A 52 -8.68 6.75 15.15
CA ALA A 52 -7.75 7.21 14.11
C ALA A 52 -8.31 7.01 12.70
N TYR A 53 -9.02 5.91 12.47
CA TYR A 53 -9.66 5.63 11.17
C TYR A 53 -10.71 6.68 10.84
N LEU A 54 -11.65 6.94 11.74
CA LEU A 54 -12.71 7.93 11.54
C LEU A 54 -12.14 9.36 11.41
N ALA A 55 -11.07 9.69 12.15
CA ALA A 55 -10.42 10.98 12.04
C ALA A 55 -9.87 11.29 10.64
N CYS A 56 -9.65 10.27 9.80
CA CYS A 56 -9.20 10.46 8.42
C CYS A 56 -10.30 10.95 7.47
N TYR A 57 -11.58 10.74 7.82
CA TYR A 57 -12.70 11.02 6.91
C TYR A 57 -13.31 12.39 7.15
N LEU A 58 -13.86 12.95 6.08
CA LEU A 58 -14.61 14.19 6.15
C LEU A 58 -15.90 13.95 6.95
N ASP A 59 -16.04 14.65 8.06
CA ASP A 59 -17.27 14.68 8.86
C ASP A 59 -18.31 15.57 8.16
N SER A 60 -19.04 14.99 7.21
CA SER A 60 -20.04 15.67 6.39
C SER A 60 -21.08 14.68 5.85
N GLU A 61 -22.30 15.18 5.64
CA GLU A 61 -23.37 14.47 4.92
C GLU A 61 -23.01 14.19 3.45
N THR A 62 -22.08 14.97 2.88
CA THR A 62 -21.61 14.79 1.50
C THR A 62 -20.46 13.80 1.38
N LEU A 63 -20.01 13.17 2.47
CA LEU A 63 -19.02 12.09 2.41
C LEU A 63 -19.58 10.96 1.53
N ALA A 64 -18.93 10.67 0.41
CA ALA A 64 -19.37 9.62 -0.50
C ALA A 64 -18.57 8.33 -0.28
N ARG A 65 -19.29 7.22 -0.14
CA ARG A 65 -18.72 5.88 0.00
C ARG A 65 -19.36 4.99 -1.04
N THR A 66 -18.56 4.37 -1.89
CA THR A 66 -19.04 3.40 -2.87
C THR A 66 -18.29 2.08 -2.70
N GLY A 67 -19.03 0.98 -2.81
CA GLY A 67 -18.45 -0.35 -2.68
C GLY A 67 -19.42 -1.42 -3.20
N PRO A 68 -19.17 -2.71 -2.89
CA PRO A 68 -20.00 -3.81 -3.35
C PRO A 68 -21.49 -3.67 -3.00
N GLY A 69 -21.81 -3.00 -1.89
CA GLY A 69 -23.18 -2.72 -1.44
C GLY A 69 -23.85 -1.49 -2.07
N GLY A 70 -23.22 -0.83 -3.05
CA GLY A 70 -23.72 0.39 -3.69
C GLY A 70 -23.15 1.69 -3.12
N ILE A 71 -23.85 2.79 -3.35
CA ILE A 71 -23.46 4.14 -2.92
C ILE A 71 -24.12 4.45 -1.57
N ALA A 72 -23.33 4.91 -0.61
CA ALA A 72 -23.78 5.46 0.66
C ALA A 72 -23.20 6.87 0.86
N LEU A 73 -24.01 7.75 1.46
CA LEU A 73 -23.59 9.10 1.82
C LEU A 73 -23.49 9.24 3.35
N GLY A 74 -22.80 10.28 3.79
CA GLY A 74 -22.77 10.72 5.17
C GLY A 74 -21.73 10.03 6.06
N PHE A 75 -21.13 10.83 6.94
CA PHE A 75 -20.20 10.38 7.98
C PHE A 75 -20.89 9.60 9.09
N GLY A 76 -22.12 9.95 9.47
CA GLY A 76 -22.85 9.27 10.55
C GLY A 76 -22.98 7.76 10.33
N GLU A 77 -23.35 7.34 9.13
CA GLU A 77 -23.46 5.92 8.77
C GLU A 77 -22.10 5.21 8.69
N LEU A 78 -21.02 5.91 8.33
CA LEU A 78 -19.66 5.37 8.43
C LEU A 78 -19.27 5.16 9.90
N ALA A 79 -19.55 6.14 10.75
CA ALA A 79 -19.20 6.09 12.15
C ALA A 79 -19.91 4.95 12.88
N LYS A 80 -21.15 4.64 12.52
CA LYS A 80 -21.90 3.51 13.11
C LYS A 80 -21.22 2.16 12.85
N SER A 81 -20.82 1.88 11.60
CA SER A 81 -20.26 0.57 11.23
C SER A 81 -18.73 0.47 11.36
N ALA A 82 -18.03 1.59 11.51
CA ALA A 82 -16.57 1.59 11.67
C ALA A 82 -16.16 0.79 12.92
N GLY A 83 -15.34 -0.23 12.70
CA GLY A 83 -14.79 -1.09 13.75
C GLY A 83 -15.53 -2.40 13.98
N GLU A 84 -16.68 -2.63 13.33
CA GLU A 84 -17.45 -3.87 13.48
C GLU A 84 -16.83 -5.05 12.70
N ASN A 85 -16.19 -4.78 11.56
CA ASN A 85 -15.62 -5.81 10.69
C ASN A 85 -14.25 -5.39 10.12
N TRP A 86 -13.21 -5.44 10.96
CA TRP A 86 -11.84 -5.20 10.51
C TRP A 86 -11.32 -6.38 9.69
N PRO A 87 -10.58 -6.14 8.59
CA PRO A 87 -9.94 -7.21 7.87
C PRO A 87 -8.82 -7.85 8.67
N ASP A 88 -8.52 -9.11 8.38
CA ASP A 88 -7.35 -9.81 8.92
C ASP A 88 -6.07 -9.24 8.33
N THR A 89 -6.10 -8.95 7.03
CA THR A 89 -5.01 -8.30 6.31
C THR A 89 -5.56 -7.27 5.33
N PHE A 90 -4.85 -6.14 5.22
CA PHE A 90 -5.13 -5.10 4.24
C PHE A 90 -3.83 -4.63 3.63
N ASP A 91 -3.66 -4.88 2.33
CA ASP A 91 -2.56 -4.36 1.53
C ASP A 91 -3.10 -3.30 0.57
N ALA A 92 -2.38 -2.19 0.49
CA ALA A 92 -2.64 -1.13 -0.46
C ALA A 92 -1.34 -0.77 -1.15
N SER A 93 -1.37 -0.76 -2.46
CA SER A 93 -0.18 -0.63 -3.30
C SER A 93 -0.50 0.23 -4.53
N ASP A 94 0.55 0.68 -5.21
CA ASP A 94 0.42 1.47 -6.44
C ASP A 94 -0.45 2.72 -6.25
N LEU A 95 -0.21 3.48 -5.17
CA LEU A 95 -0.91 4.74 -4.92
C LEU A 95 -0.46 5.78 -5.95
N GLN A 96 -1.39 6.16 -6.81
CA GLN A 96 -1.28 7.28 -7.73
C GLN A 96 -2.06 8.47 -7.17
N LEU A 97 -1.49 9.66 -7.22
CA LEU A 97 -2.11 10.88 -6.72
C LEU A 97 -2.01 11.97 -7.78
N VAL A 98 -3.13 12.63 -8.06
CA VAL A 98 -3.24 13.68 -9.05
C VAL A 98 -3.90 14.89 -8.40
N PRO A 99 -3.21 16.05 -8.30
CA PRO A 99 -3.85 17.28 -7.88
C PRO A 99 -4.90 17.69 -8.92
N VAL A 100 -6.14 17.94 -8.48
CA VAL A 100 -7.26 18.28 -9.36
C VAL A 100 -7.42 19.81 -9.43
N LYS A 101 -7.39 20.45 -8.26
CA LYS A 101 -7.42 21.90 -8.06
C LYS A 101 -6.90 22.20 -6.64
N PRO A 102 -6.56 23.45 -6.29
CA PRO A 102 -6.08 23.78 -4.94
C PRO A 102 -6.99 23.22 -3.85
N GLY A 103 -6.40 22.48 -2.92
CA GLY A 103 -7.09 21.79 -1.83
C GLY A 103 -7.80 20.49 -2.20
N PHE A 104 -7.64 19.97 -3.41
CA PHE A 104 -8.26 18.72 -3.88
C PHE A 104 -7.24 17.83 -4.59
N VAL A 105 -7.05 16.62 -4.06
CA VAL A 105 -6.19 15.59 -4.66
C VAL A 105 -7.04 14.34 -4.87
N TYR A 106 -7.07 13.84 -6.10
CA TYR A 106 -7.68 12.56 -6.43
C TYR A 106 -6.60 11.48 -6.40
N GLY A 107 -6.93 10.31 -5.87
CA GLY A 107 -6.01 9.20 -5.78
C GLY A 107 -6.65 7.88 -6.16
N THR A 108 -5.84 6.99 -6.72
CA THR A 108 -6.20 5.60 -6.95
C THR A 108 -5.13 4.69 -6.37
N TYR A 109 -5.54 3.51 -5.90
CA TYR A 109 -4.62 2.49 -5.41
C TYR A 109 -5.23 1.12 -5.59
N ARG A 110 -4.36 0.11 -5.64
CA ARG A 110 -4.80 -1.29 -5.70
C ARG A 110 -4.88 -1.83 -4.28
N TYR A 111 -6.01 -2.42 -3.95
CA TYR A 111 -6.22 -3.04 -2.65
C TYR A 111 -6.24 -4.56 -2.76
N ARG A 112 -5.82 -5.21 -1.67
CA ARG A 112 -6.09 -6.61 -1.38
C ARG A 112 -6.49 -6.68 0.09
N VAL A 113 -7.61 -7.31 0.36
CA VAL A 113 -8.19 -7.41 1.69
C VAL A 113 -8.65 -8.84 1.94
N ARG A 114 -8.44 -9.32 3.17
CA ARG A 114 -8.85 -10.67 3.59
C ARG A 114 -9.76 -10.62 4.82
N TYR A 115 -10.85 -11.38 4.75
CA TYR A 115 -11.79 -11.64 5.84
C TYR A 115 -11.97 -13.15 5.99
N GLY A 116 -11.28 -13.75 6.96
CA GLY A 116 -11.27 -15.21 7.15
C GLY A 116 -10.76 -15.95 5.92
N ALA A 117 -11.64 -16.71 5.27
CA ALA A 117 -11.34 -17.46 4.04
C ALA A 117 -11.52 -16.62 2.76
N GLU A 118 -12.20 -15.49 2.84
CA GLU A 118 -12.50 -14.65 1.67
C GLU A 118 -11.38 -13.64 1.42
N GLU A 119 -10.87 -13.60 0.20
CA GLU A 119 -9.94 -12.58 -0.28
C GLU A 119 -10.60 -11.76 -1.40
N GLN A 120 -10.52 -10.44 -1.29
CA GLN A 120 -10.95 -9.53 -2.33
C GLN A 120 -9.78 -8.65 -2.74
N ALA A 121 -9.65 -8.41 -4.04
CA ALA A 121 -8.66 -7.49 -4.58
C ALA A 121 -9.29 -6.63 -5.66
N GLY A 122 -8.78 -5.42 -5.84
CA GLY A 122 -9.42 -4.44 -6.70
C GLY A 122 -8.67 -3.13 -6.84
N LEU A 123 -9.39 -2.15 -7.40
CA LEU A 123 -8.99 -0.75 -7.47
C LEU A 123 -9.86 0.04 -6.49
N SER A 124 -9.25 0.94 -5.75
CA SER A 124 -9.96 1.89 -4.90
C SER A 124 -9.56 3.30 -5.25
N GLU A 125 -10.51 4.22 -5.19
CA GLU A 125 -10.26 5.64 -5.40
C GLU A 125 -10.55 6.41 -4.13
N ARG A 126 -9.86 7.55 -3.99
CA ARG A 126 -10.06 8.50 -2.91
C ARG A 126 -10.08 9.91 -3.46
N LEU A 127 -10.95 10.74 -2.89
CA LEU A 127 -10.83 12.19 -3.01
C LEU A 127 -10.38 12.75 -1.67
N PHE A 128 -9.20 13.36 -1.66
CA PHE A 128 -8.66 14.06 -0.52
C PHE A 128 -8.96 15.55 -0.65
N VAL A 129 -9.45 16.15 0.44
CA VAL A 129 -9.79 17.56 0.49
C VAL A 129 -9.08 18.23 1.66
N SER A 130 -8.54 19.43 1.41
CA SER A 130 -7.99 20.29 2.45
C SER A 130 -9.12 20.99 3.19
N THR A 131 -9.06 21.00 4.52
CA THR A 131 -10.03 21.69 5.39
C THR A 131 -9.28 22.51 6.42
N LEU A 132 -9.99 23.40 7.14
CA LEU A 132 -9.41 24.13 8.28
C LEU A 132 -8.90 23.20 9.40
N LYS A 133 -9.38 21.95 9.45
CA LYS A 133 -8.98 20.91 10.42
C LYS A 133 -7.97 19.91 9.81
N GLY A 134 -7.29 20.29 8.74
CA GLY A 134 -6.36 19.45 8.00
C GLY A 134 -7.03 18.66 6.86
N TRP A 135 -6.24 17.83 6.19
CA TRP A 135 -6.71 17.03 5.07
C TRP A 135 -7.67 15.93 5.52
N LYS A 136 -8.69 15.64 4.69
CA LYS A 136 -9.72 14.61 4.92
C LYS A 136 -10.02 13.81 3.66
N ILE A 137 -10.47 12.58 3.84
CA ILE A 137 -11.02 11.74 2.77
C ILE A 137 -12.51 12.08 2.62
N ALA A 138 -12.88 12.69 1.49
CA ALA A 138 -14.24 13.10 1.16
C ALA A 138 -14.99 12.09 0.28
N MET A 139 -14.25 11.21 -0.39
CA MET A 139 -14.80 10.11 -1.17
C MET A 139 -13.91 8.88 -1.00
N THR A 140 -14.53 7.71 -0.88
CA THR A 140 -13.85 6.42 -1.01
C THR A 140 -14.70 5.50 -1.88
N SER A 141 -14.10 4.92 -2.92
CA SER A 141 -14.74 3.94 -3.80
C SER A 141 -13.91 2.66 -3.84
N ALA A 142 -14.54 1.51 -4.05
CA ALA A 142 -13.84 0.26 -4.27
C ALA A 142 -14.53 -0.57 -5.35
N PHE A 143 -13.74 -1.04 -6.31
CA PHE A 143 -14.16 -1.88 -7.42
C PHE A 143 -13.35 -3.17 -7.41
N GLN A 144 -14.02 -4.31 -7.35
CA GLN A 144 -13.36 -5.59 -7.40
C GLN A 144 -12.70 -5.80 -8.77
N ALA A 145 -11.45 -6.28 -8.76
CA ALA A 145 -10.75 -6.63 -9.98
C ALA A 145 -11.35 -7.91 -10.58
N PRO A 146 -11.37 -8.04 -11.92
CA PRO A 146 -11.75 -9.30 -12.56
C PRO A 146 -10.92 -10.47 -12.03
N PRO A 147 -11.52 -11.68 -11.90
CA PRO A 147 -10.78 -12.88 -11.52
C PRO A 147 -9.54 -13.08 -12.40
N GLY A 148 -8.42 -13.47 -11.78
CA GLY A 148 -7.14 -13.67 -12.48
C GLY A 148 -6.34 -12.39 -12.73
N THR A 149 -6.82 -11.22 -12.28
CA THR A 149 -6.02 -10.00 -12.33
C THR A 149 -4.74 -10.15 -11.51
N PRO A 150 -3.54 -10.00 -12.11
CA PRO A 150 -2.29 -10.22 -11.40
C PRO A 150 -2.08 -9.19 -10.28
N PRO A 151 -1.37 -9.56 -9.19
CA PRO A 151 -0.93 -8.60 -8.19
C PRO A 151 -0.07 -7.49 -8.83
N PRO A 152 -0.16 -6.24 -8.32
CA PRO A 152 0.71 -5.16 -8.76
C PRO A 152 2.19 -5.53 -8.59
N PRO A 153 3.05 -5.08 -9.51
CA PRO A 153 4.47 -5.34 -9.42
C PRO A 153 5.08 -4.54 -8.26
N ARG A 154 6.00 -5.17 -7.53
CA ARG A 154 6.71 -4.57 -6.39
C ARG A 154 8.19 -4.92 -6.44
N ALA A 155 9.04 -4.04 -5.94
CA ALA A 155 10.46 -4.28 -5.75
C ALA A 155 10.82 -4.09 -4.28
N LEU A 156 11.41 -5.09 -3.66
CA LEU A 156 12.02 -4.99 -2.33
C LEU A 156 13.49 -4.61 -2.55
N VAL A 157 13.95 -3.48 -2.02
CA VAL A 157 15.27 -2.93 -2.35
C VAL A 157 16.09 -2.69 -1.08
N GLY A 158 17.32 -3.21 -1.07
CA GLY A 158 18.36 -2.89 -0.08
C GLY A 158 18.45 -3.84 1.12
N GLY A 159 17.57 -4.84 1.21
CA GLY A 159 17.60 -5.85 2.28
C GLY A 159 18.69 -6.91 2.11
N THR A 160 18.86 -7.76 3.13
CA THR A 160 19.74 -8.94 3.08
C THR A 160 18.94 -10.17 2.67
N LEU A 161 19.20 -10.71 1.47
CA LEU A 161 18.46 -11.84 0.91
C LEU A 161 19.09 -13.18 1.32
N VAL A 162 18.28 -14.07 1.89
CA VAL A 162 18.54 -15.50 1.97
C VAL A 162 17.70 -16.15 0.88
N ASP A 163 18.30 -16.78 -0.11
CA ASP A 163 17.58 -17.29 -1.31
C ASP A 163 17.11 -18.75 -1.19
N GLY A 164 17.42 -19.42 -0.06
CA GLY A 164 17.04 -20.81 0.20
C GLY A 164 17.94 -21.85 -0.48
N THR A 165 18.99 -21.45 -1.21
CA THR A 165 19.93 -22.38 -1.85
C THR A 165 20.98 -22.94 -0.89
N GLY A 166 21.09 -22.36 0.31
CA GLY A 166 22.17 -22.62 1.26
C GLY A 166 23.44 -21.79 1.02
N ALA A 167 23.47 -20.97 -0.04
CA ALA A 167 24.54 -20.01 -0.27
C ALA A 167 24.56 -18.90 0.82
N PRO A 168 25.70 -18.20 0.99
CA PRO A 168 25.77 -17.05 1.89
C PRO A 168 24.73 -15.98 1.56
N PRO A 169 24.16 -15.29 2.58
CA PRO A 169 23.20 -14.23 2.35
C PRO A 169 23.74 -13.10 1.46
N VAL A 170 22.87 -12.51 0.65
CA VAL A 170 23.19 -11.45 -0.31
C VAL A 170 22.79 -10.09 0.27
N PRO A 171 23.73 -9.28 0.79
CA PRO A 171 23.42 -7.96 1.34
C PRO A 171 23.13 -6.94 0.24
N GLY A 172 22.24 -5.98 0.52
CA GLY A 172 21.87 -4.92 -0.43
C GLY A 172 21.15 -5.45 -1.66
N ALA A 173 20.45 -6.58 -1.51
CA ALA A 173 19.76 -7.23 -2.62
C ALA A 173 18.50 -6.47 -3.04
N THR A 174 18.11 -6.68 -4.29
CA THR A 174 16.83 -6.28 -4.85
C THR A 174 16.05 -7.53 -5.24
N VAL A 175 14.76 -7.58 -4.88
CA VAL A 175 13.83 -8.64 -5.30
C VAL A 175 12.67 -7.99 -6.04
N VAL A 176 12.53 -8.28 -7.33
CA VAL A 176 11.46 -7.77 -8.19
C VAL A 176 10.38 -8.83 -8.35
N ILE A 177 9.16 -8.47 -8.00
CA ILE A 177 7.97 -9.32 -8.08
C ILE A 177 7.03 -8.73 -9.12
N ARG A 178 6.58 -9.54 -10.06
CA ARG A 178 5.63 -9.13 -11.10
C ARG A 178 4.69 -10.29 -11.41
N ALA A 179 3.38 -10.00 -11.46
CA ALA A 179 2.35 -10.99 -11.73
C ALA A 179 2.42 -12.24 -10.83
N GLY A 180 2.68 -12.02 -9.54
CA GLY A 180 2.79 -13.10 -8.55
C GLY A 180 4.03 -13.98 -8.68
N LYS A 181 5.00 -13.60 -9.53
CA LYS A 181 6.27 -14.33 -9.72
C LYS A 181 7.45 -13.44 -9.37
N ILE A 182 8.53 -14.08 -8.91
CA ILE A 182 9.84 -13.42 -8.77
C ILE A 182 10.42 -13.27 -10.18
N LEU A 183 10.57 -12.03 -10.63
CA LEU A 183 11.21 -11.69 -11.90
C LEU A 183 12.74 -11.70 -11.75
N CYS A 184 13.24 -11.21 -10.61
CA CYS A 184 14.67 -11.17 -10.30
C CYS A 184 14.88 -11.14 -8.78
N ALA A 185 15.94 -11.77 -8.29
CA ALA A 185 16.38 -11.69 -6.89
C ALA A 185 17.92 -11.69 -6.80
N GLY A 186 18.52 -10.69 -6.15
CA GLY A 186 19.97 -10.59 -5.97
C GLY A 186 20.52 -9.16 -6.08
N LYS A 187 21.84 -9.00 -6.22
CA LYS A 187 22.49 -7.67 -6.31
C LYS A 187 22.27 -6.95 -7.64
N ASN A 188 22.10 -7.71 -8.72
CA ASN A 188 22.10 -7.18 -10.10
C ASN A 188 20.69 -7.12 -10.69
N CYS A 189 19.68 -6.81 -9.87
CA CYS A 189 18.31 -6.70 -10.32
C CYS A 189 17.96 -5.24 -10.56
N GLU A 190 17.71 -4.89 -11.82
CA GLU A 190 17.16 -3.59 -12.18
C GLU A 190 15.70 -3.50 -11.74
N VAL A 191 15.31 -2.36 -11.18
CA VAL A 191 13.92 -2.06 -10.85
C VAL A 191 13.25 -1.49 -12.10
N PRO A 192 12.27 -2.19 -12.71
CA PRO A 192 11.57 -1.67 -13.88
C PRO A 192 10.77 -0.40 -13.52
N ALA A 193 10.56 0.47 -14.51
CA ALA A 193 9.65 1.60 -14.36
C ALA A 193 8.22 1.14 -13.98
N GLY A 194 7.52 1.96 -13.20
CA GLY A 194 6.14 1.69 -12.77
C GLY A 194 6.01 0.58 -11.73
N VAL A 195 7.10 0.20 -11.05
CA VAL A 195 7.09 -0.78 -9.97
C VAL A 195 7.12 -0.06 -8.62
N THR A 196 6.23 -0.45 -7.70
CA THR A 196 6.26 0.10 -6.34
C THR A 196 7.52 -0.37 -5.62
N VAL A 197 8.38 0.57 -5.20
CA VAL A 197 9.60 0.27 -4.43
C VAL A 197 9.29 0.25 -2.94
N VAL A 198 9.72 -0.82 -2.28
CA VAL A 198 9.69 -1.00 -0.83
C VAL A 198 11.14 -1.03 -0.35
N ASP A 199 11.53 -0.05 0.45
CA ASP A 199 12.85 -0.02 1.09
C ASP A 199 12.90 -1.07 2.21
N THR A 200 13.83 -2.01 2.10
CA THR A 200 14.03 -3.10 3.06
C THR A 200 15.42 -3.06 3.69
N ARG A 201 16.11 -1.92 3.63
CA ARG A 201 17.42 -1.74 4.30
C ARG A 201 17.31 -2.07 5.80
N GLY A 202 18.30 -2.79 6.30
CA GLY A 202 18.32 -3.29 7.68
C GLY A 202 17.39 -4.48 7.95
N SER A 203 16.61 -4.92 6.96
CA SER A 203 15.73 -6.10 7.06
C SER A 203 16.32 -7.31 6.34
N TRP A 204 15.80 -8.48 6.70
CA TRP A 204 16.10 -9.75 6.03
C TRP A 204 14.94 -10.13 5.09
N ILE A 205 15.28 -10.67 3.92
CA ILE A 205 14.34 -11.19 2.94
C ILE A 205 14.58 -12.70 2.85
N THR A 206 13.54 -13.50 3.06
CA THR A 206 13.60 -14.96 2.98
C THR A 206 12.45 -15.50 2.13
N PRO A 207 12.54 -16.73 1.60
CA PRO A 207 11.36 -17.49 1.24
C PRO A 207 10.38 -17.53 2.42
N GLY A 208 9.09 -17.59 2.11
CA GLY A 208 8.09 -17.87 3.13
C GLY A 208 8.38 -19.22 3.79
N LEU A 209 8.23 -19.30 5.10
CA LEU A 209 8.41 -20.55 5.83
C LEU A 209 7.30 -21.53 5.47
N VAL A 210 7.65 -22.81 5.36
CA VAL A 210 6.72 -23.90 5.10
C VAL A 210 6.69 -24.81 6.32
N ASP A 211 5.49 -25.02 6.85
CA ASP A 211 5.26 -25.99 7.93
C ASP A 211 4.64 -27.26 7.34
N ALA A 212 5.38 -28.37 7.45
CA ALA A 212 4.98 -29.65 6.89
C ALA A 212 4.08 -30.47 7.85
N HIS A 213 3.95 -30.07 9.11
CA HIS A 213 3.25 -30.84 10.12
C HIS A 213 2.62 -29.94 11.18
N VAL A 214 1.36 -29.59 10.97
CA VAL A 214 0.58 -28.73 11.88
C VAL A 214 -0.60 -29.50 12.49
N HIS A 215 -0.92 -29.16 13.74
CA HIS A 215 -2.14 -29.60 14.40
C HIS A 215 -3.00 -28.38 14.74
N PHE A 216 -3.94 -28.03 13.88
CA PHE A 216 -4.80 -26.85 14.09
C PHE A 216 -5.67 -26.95 15.36
N SER A 217 -5.99 -28.16 15.81
CA SER A 217 -6.84 -28.42 16.97
C SER A 217 -6.07 -28.71 18.26
N GLN A 218 -4.74 -28.72 18.25
CA GLN A 218 -3.94 -29.00 19.44
C GLN A 218 -3.33 -27.70 19.96
N THR A 219 -4.13 -26.93 20.69
CA THR A 219 -3.77 -25.66 21.33
C THR A 219 -2.66 -25.79 22.38
N GLY A 220 -2.21 -27.00 22.69
CA GLY A 220 -1.26 -27.30 23.76
C GLY A 220 -1.89 -27.26 25.16
N TRP A 221 -3.22 -27.10 25.24
CA TRP A 221 -3.98 -27.01 26.49
C TRP A 221 -5.09 -28.07 26.54
N ALA A 222 -5.88 -28.10 27.62
CA ALA A 222 -6.83 -29.19 27.93
C ALA A 222 -7.89 -29.43 26.83
N ASP A 223 -8.29 -28.39 26.10
CA ASP A 223 -9.20 -28.42 24.96
C ASP A 223 -8.65 -29.21 23.76
N GLY A 224 -7.33 -29.24 23.60
CA GLY A 224 -6.63 -29.99 22.54
C GLY A 224 -6.51 -31.49 22.81
N ARG A 225 -7.02 -31.98 23.95
CA ARG A 225 -6.85 -33.37 24.44
C ARG A 225 -8.19 -34.02 24.85
N PRO A 226 -9.17 -34.14 23.95
CA PRO A 226 -10.45 -34.77 24.27
C PRO A 226 -10.32 -36.26 24.62
N ASP A 227 -9.17 -36.87 24.27
CA ASP A 227 -8.77 -38.22 24.70
C ASP A 227 -8.44 -38.31 26.19
N ALA A 228 -7.95 -37.22 26.80
CA ALA A 228 -7.58 -37.17 28.21
C ALA A 228 -8.66 -36.50 29.08
N PHE A 229 -9.17 -35.35 28.64
CA PHE A 229 -10.22 -34.58 29.31
C PHE A 229 -11.16 -33.96 28.26
N ASP A 230 -12.40 -34.44 28.16
CA ASP A 230 -13.38 -33.86 27.26
C ASP A 230 -13.99 -32.59 27.88
N VAL A 231 -13.48 -31.42 27.45
CA VAL A 231 -13.94 -30.10 27.90
C VAL A 231 -14.67 -29.32 26.81
N ARG A 232 -15.11 -29.98 25.73
CA ARG A 232 -15.71 -29.33 24.55
C ARG A 232 -17.01 -28.59 24.84
N ASP A 233 -17.73 -28.96 25.90
CA ASP A 233 -18.92 -28.25 26.37
C ASP A 233 -18.60 -26.83 26.89
N ARG A 234 -17.35 -26.59 27.31
CA ARG A 234 -16.89 -25.29 27.84
C ARG A 234 -15.95 -24.55 26.88
N TYR A 235 -15.19 -25.30 26.08
CA TYR A 235 -14.27 -24.78 25.06
C TYR A 235 -14.56 -25.48 23.71
N PRO A 236 -15.62 -25.06 23.00
CA PRO A 236 -15.94 -25.62 21.68
C PRO A 236 -14.87 -25.20 20.65
N TYR A 237 -14.59 -26.11 19.71
CA TYR A 237 -13.72 -25.88 18.56
C TYR A 237 -14.32 -24.90 17.54
#